data_AF-A0A7S7TWF7-F1
#
_entry.id   AF-A0A7S7TWF7-F1
#
_cell.length_a   1.000
_cell.length_b   1.000
_cell.length_c   1.000
_cell.angle_alpha   90.00
_cell.angle_beta   90.00
_cell.angle_gamma   90.00
#
_symmetry.space_group_name_H-M   'P 1'
#
loop_
_entity.id
_entity.type
_entity.pdbx_description
1 polymer ?
#
loop_
_entity_poly.entity_id
_entity_poly.type
_entity_poly.pdbx_seq_one_letter_code
_entity_poly.pdbx_strand_id
1 'polypeptide(L)' 'MSRARQAFKQTDVTKAVRAVAAAGVTVGRVEISPDGRIIVVADAGSDQDRGVSDTSDDLRGLL' A
#
# COMPACT_ATOMS: atom_id res chain seq x y z
N MET A 1 -12.44 -33.16 2.76
CA MET A 1 -12.05 -31.74 2.62
C MET A 1 -11.99 -31.40 1.13
N SER A 2 -13.08 -30.91 0.54
CA SER A 2 -13.01 -30.35 -0.82
C SER A 2 -12.35 -28.98 -0.73
N ARG A 3 -11.23 -28.79 -1.43
CA ARG A 3 -10.70 -27.43 -1.63
C ARG A 3 -11.57 -26.75 -2.66
N ALA A 4 -12.23 -25.65 -2.28
CA ALA A 4 -12.87 -24.78 -3.25
C ALA A 4 -11.83 -24.34 -4.29
N ARG A 5 -12.22 -24.27 -5.56
CA ARG A 5 -11.33 -23.82 -6.63
C ARG A 5 -10.91 -22.38 -6.31
N GLN A 6 -9.61 -22.13 -6.17
CA GLN A 6 -9.11 -20.78 -5.93
C GLN A 6 -9.36 -19.93 -7.18
N ALA A 7 -10.11 -18.83 -7.04
CA ALA A 7 -10.49 -17.97 -8.15
C ALA A 7 -9.33 -17.13 -8.71
N PHE A 8 -8.21 -17.06 -7.97
CA PHE A 8 -7.01 -16.31 -8.33
C PHE A 8 -5.75 -17.12 -8.05
N LYS A 9 -4.62 -16.75 -8.65
CA LYS A 9 -3.31 -17.30 -8.31
C LYS A 9 -2.56 -16.33 -7.40
N GLN A 10 -1.92 -16.85 -6.36
CA GLN A 10 -1.10 -16.03 -5.46
C GLN A 10 -0.01 -15.26 -6.20
N THR A 11 0.62 -15.89 -7.21
CA THR A 11 1.65 -15.26 -8.05
C THR A 11 1.14 -13.99 -8.74
N ASP A 12 -0.12 -13.96 -9.16
CA ASP A 12 -0.69 -12.80 -9.84
C ASP A 12 -0.89 -11.64 -8.88
N VAL A 13 -1.29 -11.92 -7.63
CA VAL A 13 -1.37 -10.91 -6.56
C VAL A 13 0.01 -10.32 -6.28
N THR A 14 1.03 -11.16 -6.14
CA THR A 14 2.40 -10.70 -5.91
C THR A 14 2.90 -9.81 -7.05
N LYS A 15 2.61 -10.18 -8.30
CA LYS A 15 2.98 -9.37 -9.47
C LYS A 15 2.27 -8.03 -9.48
N ALA A 16 0.96 -8.01 -9.22
CA ALA A 16 0.18 -6.78 -9.19
C ALA A 16 0.69 -5.79 -8.13
N VAL A 17 0.90 -6.26 -6.89
CA VAL A 17 1.40 -5.42 -5.79
C VAL A 17 2.79 -4.86 -6.12
N ARG A 18 3.70 -5.70 -6.64
CA ARG A 18 5.05 -5.25 -7.02
C ARG A 18 5.03 -4.25 -8.16
N ALA A 19 4.18 -4.45 -9.16
CA ALA A 19 4.05 -3.53 -10.29
C ALA A 19 3.56 -2.15 -9.85
N VAL A 20 2.54 -2.11 -8.97
CA VAL A 20 2.01 -0.85 -8.42
C VAL A 20 3.06 -0.13 -7.58
N ALA A 21 3.77 -0.84 -6.70
CA ALA A 21 4.86 -0.28 -5.92
C ALA A 21 6.01 0.24 -6.80
N ALA A 22 6.40 -0.49 -7.85
CA ALA A 22 7.41 -0.07 -8.81
C ALA A 22 7.00 1.16 -9.62
N ALA A 23 5.70 1.39 -9.80
CA ALA A 23 5.15 2.60 -10.40
C ALA A 23 5.12 3.81 -9.43
N GLY A 24 5.65 3.67 -8.21
CA GLY A 24 5.67 4.72 -7.19
C GLY A 24 4.33 4.93 -6.50
N VAL A 25 3.39 4.00 -6.64
CA VAL A 25 2.08 4.06 -5.98
C VAL A 25 2.12 3.21 -4.72
N THR A 26 1.85 3.83 -3.58
CA THR A 26 1.69 3.12 -2.31
C THR A 26 0.41 2.29 -2.35
N VAL A 27 0.50 1.00 -2.02
CA VAL A 27 -0.65 0.09 -1.96
C VAL A 27 -1.29 0.20 -0.59
N GLY A 28 -2.57 0.58 -0.53
CA GLY A 28 -3.33 0.64 0.72
C GLY A 28 -4.07 -0.66 1.03
N ARG A 29 -4.80 -1.21 0.05
CA ARG A 29 -5.57 -2.46 0.21
C ARG A 29 -5.60 -3.28 -1.07
N VAL A 30 -5.70 -4.60 -0.92
CA VAL A 30 -5.93 -5.53 -2.04
C VAL A 30 -7.22 -6.28 -1.79
N GLU A 31 -8.11 -6.28 -2.78
CA GLU A 31 -9.40 -6.97 -2.76
C GLU A 31 -9.44 -8.02 -3.86
N ILE A 32 -10.09 -9.15 -3.59
CA ILE A 32 -10.34 -10.20 -4.58
C ILE A 32 -11.85 -10.31 -4.77
N SER A 33 -12.30 -10.02 -5.99
CA SER A 33 -13.71 -10.18 -6.36
C SER A 33 -14.09 -11.67 -6.46
N PRO A 34 -15.37 -12.05 -6.26
CA PRO A 34 -15.83 -13.43 -6.45
C PRO A 34 -15.55 -14.02 -7.83
N ASP A 35 -15.41 -13.17 -8.86
CA ASP A 35 -15.03 -13.57 -10.23
C ASP A 35 -13.51 -13.79 -10.42
N GLY A 36 -12.70 -13.59 -9.37
CA GLY A 36 -11.25 -13.79 -9.39
C GLY A 36 -10.43 -12.55 -9.78
N ARG A 37 -11.06 -11.39 -10.04
CA ARG A 37 -10.32 -10.15 -10.31
C ARG A 37 -9.56 -9.67 -9.07
N ILE A 38 -8.31 -9.26 -9.28
CA ILE A 38 -7.46 -8.64 -8.28
C ILE A 38 -7.59 -7.12 -8.41
N ILE A 39 -8.07 -6.48 -7.36
CA ILE A 39 -8.27 -5.02 -7.30
C ILE A 39 -7.24 -4.47 -6.30
N VAL A 40 -6.33 -3.62 -6.79
CA VAL A 40 -5.34 -2.94 -5.94
C VAL A 40 -5.83 -1.51 -5.72
N VAL A 41 -6.05 -1.16 -4.45
CA VAL A 41 -6.47 0.18 -4.04
C VAL A 41 -5.23 0.93 -3.58
N ALA A 42 -4.92 2.03 -4.26
CA ALA A 42 -3.86 2.93 -3.86
C ALA A 42 -4.17 3.51 -2.47
N ASP A 43 -3.13 3.65 -1.66
CA ASP A 43 -3.22 4.49 -0.47
C ASP A 43 -3.29 5.94 -0.94
N ALA A 44 -4.42 6.59 -0.65
CA ALA A 44 -4.61 7.99 -1.02
C ALA A 44 -3.79 8.93 -0.13
N GLY A 45 -3.12 8.42 0.91
CA GLY A 45 -2.43 9.23 1.90
C GLY A 45 -3.40 10.20 2.55
N SER A 46 -3.96 9.86 3.71
CA SER A 46 -4.37 10.95 4.60
C SER A 46 -3.14 11.83 4.79
N ASP A 47 -3.22 13.12 4.44
CA ASP A 47 -2.17 14.17 4.50
C ASP A 47 -1.42 14.30 5.86
N GLN A 48 -1.66 13.40 6.82
CA GLN A 48 -1.15 13.37 8.17
C GLN A 48 0.33 12.95 8.28
N ASP A 49 0.96 12.46 7.20
CA ASP A 49 2.37 12.01 7.22
C ASP A 49 3.37 13.07 6.74
N ARG A 50 2.94 14.32 6.51
CA ARG A 50 3.88 15.47 6.44
C ARG A 50 4.32 15.80 7.86
N GLY A 51 5.28 15.02 8.36
CA GLY A 51 5.90 15.19 9.66
C GLY A 51 6.24 16.66 9.92
N VAL A 52 5.67 17.20 10.99
CA VAL A 52 6.16 18.39 11.65
C VAL A 52 7.58 18.05 12.11
N SER A 53 8.59 18.60 11.43
CA SER A 53 9.94 18.61 11.96
C SER A 53 9.87 19.36 13.29
N ASP A 54 10.10 18.62 14.36
CA ASP A 54 10.14 19.12 15.72
C ASP A 54 11.06 20.35 15.77
N THR A 55 10.48 21.53 16.03
CA THR A 55 11.14 22.86 16.06
C THR A 55 12.23 22.95 17.15
N SER A 56 12.56 21.84 17.81
CA SER A 56 13.48 21.74 18.93
C SER A 56 14.95 21.85 18.54
N ASP A 57 15.33 21.63 17.27
CA ASP A 57 16.71 21.81 16.80
C ASP A 57 17.07 23.28 16.50
N ASP A 58 16.11 24.14 16.14
CA ASP A 58 16.38 25.55 15.79
C ASP A 58 16.71 26.43 17.02
N LEU A 59 16.25 26.04 18.21
CA LEU A 59 16.44 26.84 19.44
C LEU A 59 17.79 26.60 20.13
N ARG A 60 18.57 25.58 19.73
CA ARG A 60 19.88 25.28 20.33
C ARG A 60 21.02 26.14 19.79
N GLY A 61 20.79 26.95 18.75
CA GLY A 61 21.78 27.85 18.16
C GLY A 61 21.76 29.30 18.67
N LEU A 62 20.90 29.62 19.66
CA LEU A 62 20.65 31.00 20.14
C LEU A 62 21.06 31.24 21.62
N LEU A 63 21.73 30.28 22.27
CA LEU A 63 22.30 30.37 23.61
C LEU A 63 23.81 30.14 23.56
#